data_AF-A0A6I0LCV0-F1
#
_entry.id   AF-A0A6I0LCV0-F1
#
_cell.length_a   1.000
_cell.length_b   1.000
_cell.length_c   1.000
_cell.angle_alpha   90.00
_cell.angle_beta   90.00
_cell.angle_gamma   90.00
#
_symmetry.space_group_name_H-M   'P 1'
#
loop_
_entity.id
_entity.type
_entity.pdbx_description
1 polymer ?
#
loop_
_entity_poly.entity_id
_entity_poly.type
_entity_poly.pdbx_seq_one_letter_code
_entity_poly.pdbx_strand_id
1 'polypeptide(L)' 'MKNVTKIAKKSAGLSQRCSICPFLRRCTPEISKICFDSFVEGFKKGAKAAEKEMNKKLKTEQK' A
#
# COMPACT_ATOMS: atom_id res chain seq x y z
N MET A 1 -1.81 -2.32 13.64
CA MET A 1 -2.80 -1.56 12.86
C MET A 1 -3.99 -2.47 12.54
N LYS A 2 -5.18 -2.16 13.05
CA LYS A 2 -6.39 -2.91 12.70
C LYS A 2 -6.80 -2.55 11.27
N ASN A 3 -7.20 -3.52 10.45
CA ASN A 3 -7.76 -3.34 9.10
C ASN A 3 -6.82 -2.85 7.97
N VAL A 4 -5.50 -3.08 8.07
CA VAL A 4 -4.51 -2.70 7.02
C VAL A 4 -4.94 -3.10 5.61
N THR A 5 -5.45 -4.33 5.44
CA THR A 5 -5.92 -4.82 4.14
C THR A 5 -7.09 -4.01 3.57
N LYS A 6 -8.04 -3.56 4.41
CA LYS A 6 -9.19 -2.77 3.98
C LYS A 6 -8.75 -1.37 3.52
N ILE A 7 -7.81 -0.77 4.25
CA ILE A 7 -7.22 0.52 3.89
C ILE A 7 -6.46 0.39 2.58
N ALA A 8 -5.58 -0.61 2.45
CA ALA A 8 -4.81 -0.86 1.23
C ALA A 8 -5.72 -1.00 0.00
N LYS A 9 -6.78 -1.83 0.09
CA LYS A 9 -7.73 -2.01 -1.01
C LYS A 9 -8.47 -0.72 -1.36
N LYS A 10 -8.91 0.06 -0.37
CA LYS A 10 -9.59 1.34 -0.60
C LYS A 10 -8.65 2.36 -1.27
N SER A 11 -7.42 2.48 -0.79
CA SER A 11 -6.41 3.37 -1.36
C SER A 11 -6.06 2.98 -2.80
N ALA A 12 -5.91 1.68 -3.07
CA ALA A 12 -5.66 1.18 -4.42
C ALA A 12 -6.83 1.44 -5.37
N GLY A 13 -8.08 1.28 -4.90
CA GLY A 13 -9.27 1.52 -5.73
C GLY A 13 -9.52 2.99 -6.08
N LEU A 14 -9.08 3.92 -5.22
CA LEU A 14 -9.15 5.37 -5.48
C LEU A 14 -7.95 5.90 -6.28
N SER A 15 -7.00 5.04 -6.61
CA SER A 15 -5.80 5.39 -7.35
C SER A 15 -6.13 5.83 -8.77
N GLN A 16 -5.73 7.04 -9.14
CA GLN A 16 -5.73 7.51 -10.52
C GLN A 16 -4.43 7.13 -11.26
N ARG A 17 -3.63 6.18 -10.75
CA ARG A 17 -2.29 5.95 -11.30
C ARG A 17 -2.30 5.47 -12.75
N CYS A 18 -3.33 4.75 -13.17
CA CYS A 18 -3.51 4.33 -14.55
C CYS A 18 -3.74 5.49 -15.53
N SER A 19 -4.29 6.65 -15.12
CA SER A 19 -4.50 7.78 -16.04
C SER A 19 -3.22 8.56 -16.35
N ILE A 20 -2.20 8.43 -15.49
CA ILE A 20 -0.90 9.11 -15.62
C ILE A 20 0.26 8.13 -15.86
N CYS A 21 -0.03 6.86 -16.11
CA CYS A 21 1.01 5.85 -16.25
C CYS A 21 1.83 6.12 -17.53
N PRO A 22 3.17 6.23 -17.43
CA PRO A 22 4.02 6.56 -18.58
C PRO A 22 4.06 5.45 -19.63
N PHE A 23 3.76 4.21 -19.22
CA PHE A 23 3.78 3.03 -20.09
C PHE A 23 2.41 2.69 -20.67
N LEU A 24 1.33 2.95 -19.92
CA LEU A 24 -0.02 2.47 -20.23
C LEU A 24 -1.03 3.58 -19.98
N ARG A 25 -1.28 4.44 -20.98
CA ARG A 25 -2.28 5.53 -20.87
C ARG A 25 -3.70 5.04 -20.58
N ARG A 26 -4.01 3.78 -20.93
CA ARG A 26 -5.20 3.03 -20.48
C ARG A 26 -4.76 1.65 -20.02
N CYS A 27 -4.98 1.33 -18.75
CA CYS A 27 -4.74 -0.01 -18.21
C CYS A 27 -5.84 -0.98 -18.71
N THR A 28 -5.47 -2.18 -19.14
CA THR A 28 -6.43 -3.28 -19.27
C THR A 28 -6.83 -3.78 -17.87
N PRO A 29 -7.96 -4.49 -17.74
CA PRO A 29 -8.36 -5.10 -16.47
C PRO A 29 -7.30 -6.05 -15.90
N GLU A 30 -6.58 -6.82 -16.72
CA GLU A 30 -5.53 -7.72 -16.22
C GLU A 30 -4.37 -6.94 -15.59
N ILE A 31 -3.91 -5.88 -16.26
CA ILE A 31 -2.83 -5.03 -15.76
C ILE A 31 -3.27 -4.31 -14.47
N SER A 32 -4.49 -3.78 -14.47
CA SER A 32 -5.05 -3.11 -13.30
C SER A 32 -5.05 -4.03 -12.08
N LYS A 33 -5.41 -5.30 -12.27
CA LYS A 33 -5.38 -6.33 -11.22
C LYS A 33 -3.95 -6.59 -10.72
N ILE A 34 -2.99 -6.76 -11.62
CA ILE A 34 -1.58 -6.98 -11.25
C ILE A 34 -1.04 -5.81 -10.43
N CYS A 35 -1.29 -4.57 -10.87
CA CYS A 35 -0.89 -3.38 -10.14
C CYS A 35 -1.57 -3.26 -8.77
N PHE A 36 -2.87 -3.59 -8.71
CA PHE A 36 -3.64 -3.58 -7.48
C PHE A 36 -3.09 -4.58 -6.46
N ASP A 37 -2.87 -5.82 -6.88
CA ASP A 37 -2.35 -6.89 -6.03
C ASP A 37 -0.94 -6.55 -5.53
N SER A 38 -0.08 -6.05 -6.42
CA SER A 38 1.27 -5.58 -6.09
C SER A 38 1.25 -4.44 -5.07
N PHE A 39 0.36 -3.45 -5.24
CA PHE A 39 0.19 -2.36 -4.29
C PHE A 39 -0.26 -2.86 -2.92
N VAL A 40 -1.27 -3.73 -2.86
CA VAL A 40 -1.80 -4.25 -1.59
C VAL A 40 -0.74 -5.05 -0.84
N GLU A 41 0.07 -5.83 -1.55
CA GLU A 41 1.19 -6.55 -0.95
C GLU A 41 2.27 -5.60 -0.40
N GLY A 42 2.69 -4.63 -1.21
CA GLY A 42 3.67 -3.61 -0.81
C GLY A 42 3.19 -2.78 0.40
N PHE A 43 1.93 -2.38 0.40
CA PHE A 43 1.32 -1.63 1.50
C PHE A 43 1.36 -2.42 2.81
N LYS A 44 1.04 -3.72 2.79
CA LYS A 44 1.11 -4.57 4.00
C LYS A 44 2.54 -4.69 4.52
N LYS A 45 3.52 -4.83 3.63
CA LYS A 45 4.95 -4.88 4.00
C LYS A 45 5.38 -3.57 4.65
N GLY A 46 5.03 -2.43 4.03
CA GLY A 46 5.30 -1.09 4.56
C GLY A 46 4.65 -0.83 5.92
N ALA A 47 3.38 -1.19 6.09
CA ALA A 47 2.67 -1.04 7.35
C ALA A 47 3.34 -1.84 8.48
N LYS A 48 3.78 -3.08 8.21
CA LYS A 48 4.54 -3.88 9.19
C LYS A 48 5.89 -3.27 9.54
N ALA A 49 6.58 -2.68 8.58
CA ALA A 49 7.85 -1.99 8.83
C ALA A 49 7.65 -0.76 9.72
N ALA A 50 6.65 0.08 9.39
CA ALA A 50 6.29 1.26 10.17
C ALA A 50 5.87 0.91 11.60
N GLU A 51 5.08 -0.16 11.79
CA GLU A 51 4.73 -0.66 13.13
C GLU A 51 5.96 -1.05 13.94
N LYS A 52 6.91 -1.76 13.33
CA LYS A 52 8.16 -2.15 13.99
C LYS A 52 8.99 -0.93 14.39
N GLU A 53 9.09 0.07 13.53
CA GLU A 53 9.82 1.31 13.84
C GLU A 53 9.13 2.12 14.95
N MET A 54 7.81 2.26 14.91
CA MET A 54 7.06 2.93 15.98
C MET A 54 7.25 2.21 17.33
N ASN A 55 7.18 0.88 17.36
CA ASN A 55 7.38 0.12 18.59
C ASN A 55 8.81 0.25 19.14
N LYS A 56 9.82 0.41 18.26
CA LYS A 56 11.19 0.69 18.70
C LYS A 56 11.29 2.07 19.33
N LYS A 57 10.74 3.11 18.68
CA LYS A 57 10.75 4.49 19.20
C LYS A 57 10.07 4.60 20.56
N LEU A 58 8.86 4.04 20.70
CA LEU A 58 8.12 4.04 21.96
C LEU A 58 8.87 3.35 23.11
N LYS A 59 9.63 2.29 22.83
CA LYS A 59 10.45 1.60 23.84
C LYS A 59 11.70 2.38 24.24
N THR A 60 12.24 3.21 23.35
CA THR A 60 13.39 4.08 23.64
C THR A 60 12.97 5.29 24.46
N GLU A 61 11.76 5.83 24.24
CA GLU A 61 11.23 7.00 24.97
C GLU A 61 10.70 6.66 26.37
N GLN A 62 10.48 5.38 26.68
CA GLN A 62 10.07 4.89 28.00
C GLN A 62 11.24 4.53 28.92
N LYS A 63 12.49 4.69 28.45
CA LYS A 63 13.72 4.33 29.18
C LYS A 63 14.52 5.58 29.49
#